data_AF-A0A841CZC6-F1
#
_entry.id   AF-A0A841CZC6-F1
#
_cell.length_a   1.000
_cell.length_b   1.000
_cell.length_c   1.000
_cell.angle_alpha   90.00
_cell.angle_beta   90.00
_cell.angle_gamma   90.00
#
_symmetry.space_group_name_H-M   'P 1'
#
loop_
_entity.id
_entity.type
_entity.pdbx_description
1 polymer ?
#
loop_
_entity_poly.entity_id
_entity_poly.type
_entity_poly.pdbx_seq_one_letter_code
_entity_poly.pdbx_strand_id
1 'polypeptide(L)'
;MGGPAKYRKVGDFPRFAAGLQAMSAPVHFIGGNHEPWPALDAHGPGEWAPGFHFLGRSGVTEVAGLRVAFLSGIYSRYFSEPDEPPAVTPERLKEYGYFTKPHVDRVLAQARGKTVDLLITHDWPAGLSYRHHGKLAVGCDRIRMLTETLRPQVHICGHMHVPFRERIGSTDVVCLSQVRHGVDPADTVAVLELTPDGVLREASPARA
;
A
#
# COMPACT_ATOMS: atom_id res chain seq x y z
N MET A 1 6.31 2.60 16.77
CA MET A 1 5.44 1.67 16.02
C MET A 1 4.30 1.16 16.89
N GLY A 2 3.09 1.13 16.33
CA GLY A 2 1.95 0.45 16.95
C GLY A 2 2.10 -1.08 16.89
N GLY A 3 1.73 -1.78 17.96
CA GLY A 3 1.82 -3.24 18.09
C GLY A 3 2.31 -3.70 19.47
N PRO A 4 2.10 -4.98 19.85
CA PRO A 4 2.54 -5.50 21.15
C PRO A 4 4.06 -5.33 21.33
N ALA A 5 4.50 -4.90 22.52
CA ALA A 5 5.91 -4.59 22.79
C ALA A 5 6.86 -5.74 22.43
N LYS A 6 6.45 -6.99 22.68
CA LYS A 6 7.22 -8.21 22.37
C LYS A 6 7.51 -8.45 20.87
N TYR A 7 6.82 -7.77 19.97
CA TYR A 7 7.01 -7.90 18.52
C TYR A 7 7.63 -6.66 17.87
N ARG A 8 7.91 -5.60 18.65
CA ARG A 8 8.57 -4.40 18.12
C ARG A 8 10.04 -4.73 17.87
N LYS A 9 10.41 -4.81 16.60
CA LYS A 9 11.80 -4.88 16.14
C LYS A 9 12.11 -3.60 15.39
N VAL A 10 13.35 -3.13 15.52
CA VAL A 10 13.85 -1.93 14.84
C VAL A 10 13.87 -2.14 13.31
N GLY A 11 14.04 -3.38 12.86
CA GLY A 11 14.13 -3.72 11.44
C GLY A 11 15.43 -3.21 10.81
N ASP A 12 15.50 -3.25 9.48
CA ASP A 12 16.72 -2.92 8.74
C ASP A 12 16.80 -1.45 8.31
N PHE A 13 15.67 -0.73 8.30
CA PHE A 13 15.57 0.64 7.80
C PHE A 13 16.62 1.61 8.37
N PRO A 14 16.99 1.57 9.67
CA PRO A 14 18.03 2.47 10.18
C PRO A 14 19.40 2.32 9.52
N ARG A 15 19.74 1.14 8.98
CA ARG A 15 20.99 0.95 8.21
C ARG A 15 20.96 1.74 6.91
N PHE A 16 19.81 1.75 6.23
CA PHE A 16 19.60 2.55 5.03
C PHE A 16 19.56 4.04 5.33
N ALA A 17 18.84 4.45 6.39
CA ALA A 17 18.76 5.85 6.79
C ALA A 17 20.12 6.44 7.18
N ALA A 18 21.01 5.62 7.77
CA ALA A 18 22.37 5.99 8.10
C ALA A 18 23.37 5.89 6.92
N GLY A 19 22.92 5.50 5.72
CA GLY A 19 23.78 5.29 4.55
C GLY A 19 24.72 4.09 4.64
N LEU A 20 24.52 3.21 5.64
CA LEU A 20 25.30 1.97 5.79
C LEU A 20 24.87 0.88 4.80
N GLN A 21 23.73 1.08 4.14
CA GLN A 21 23.21 0.25 3.06
C GLN A 21 22.45 1.13 2.07
N ALA A 22 22.39 0.72 0.80
CA ALA A 22 21.67 1.43 -0.24
C ALA A 22 20.84 0.46 -1.09
N MET A 23 19.75 0.95 -1.65
CA MET A 23 18.95 0.25 -2.65
C MET A 23 19.50 0.54 -4.05
N SER A 24 19.40 -0.43 -4.96
CA SER A 24 19.85 -0.28 -6.35
C SER A 24 18.95 0.63 -7.20
N ALA A 25 17.75 0.93 -6.72
CA ALA A 25 16.77 1.79 -7.36
C ALA A 25 16.00 2.60 -6.31
N PRO A 26 15.40 3.75 -6.68
CA PRO A 26 14.55 4.54 -5.79
C PRO A 26 13.35 3.74 -5.30
N VAL A 27 13.10 3.76 -3.99
CA VAL A 27 11.97 3.10 -3.34
C VAL A 27 10.88 4.13 -3.06
N HIS A 28 9.76 4.02 -3.76
CA HIS A 28 8.56 4.80 -3.46
C HIS A 28 7.61 3.94 -2.62
N PHE A 29 7.19 4.44 -1.47
CA PHE A 29 6.39 3.63 -0.53
C PHE A 29 5.17 4.36 0.00
N ILE A 30 4.15 3.56 0.31
CA ILE A 30 2.98 3.93 1.12
C ILE A 30 3.15 3.36 2.54
N GLY A 31 2.43 3.91 3.50
CA GLY A 31 2.44 3.42 4.87
C GLY A 31 1.45 2.27 5.09
N GLY A 32 1.83 1.27 5.89
CA GLY A 32 0.92 0.25 6.40
C GLY A 32 0.39 0.52 7.80
N ASN A 33 -0.02 -0.53 8.51
CA ASN A 33 -0.45 -0.44 9.91
C ASN A 33 0.69 -0.49 10.94
N HIS A 34 1.94 -0.67 10.49
CA HIS A 34 3.13 -0.81 11.34
C HIS A 34 4.18 0.30 11.12
N GLU A 35 3.73 1.53 10.88
CA GLU A 35 4.65 2.64 10.63
C GLU A 35 4.94 3.51 11.86
N PRO A 36 6.04 4.28 11.85
CA PRO A 36 6.24 5.41 12.75
C PRO A 36 5.38 6.61 12.32
N TRP A 37 4.05 6.41 12.27
CA TRP A 37 3.10 7.37 11.67
C TRP A 37 3.24 8.83 12.11
N PRO A 38 3.39 9.16 13.41
CA PRO A 38 3.60 10.54 13.82
C PRO A 38 4.83 11.19 13.16
N ALA A 39 5.90 10.41 12.95
CA ALA A 39 7.12 10.89 12.32
C ALA A 39 6.94 11.06 10.80
N LEU A 40 6.29 10.09 10.14
CA LEU A 40 5.95 10.21 8.72
C LEU A 40 4.99 11.37 8.43
N ASP A 41 3.99 11.58 9.28
CA ASP A 41 3.04 12.69 9.14
C ASP A 41 3.71 14.04 9.34
N ALA A 42 4.58 14.16 10.36
CA ALA A 42 5.31 15.39 10.63
C ALA A 42 6.25 15.78 9.49
N HIS A 43 6.81 14.81 8.78
CA HIS A 43 7.65 15.03 7.61
C HIS A 43 6.85 15.29 6.33
N GLY A 44 5.74 14.57 6.14
CA GLY A 44 4.94 14.65 4.93
C GLY A 44 5.55 13.88 3.75
N PRO A 45 4.94 13.97 2.56
CA PRO A 45 5.42 13.28 1.36
C PRO A 45 6.78 13.85 0.90
N GLY A 46 7.67 12.97 0.43
CA GLY A 46 9.01 13.35 -0.03
C GLY A 46 10.06 12.29 0.28
N GLU A 47 11.33 12.63 0.04
CA GLU A 47 12.46 11.77 0.42
C GLU A 47 12.60 11.71 1.94
N TRP A 48 12.29 10.55 2.51
CA TRP A 48 12.33 10.28 3.94
C TRP A 48 13.73 9.82 4.41
N ALA A 49 14.46 9.16 3.52
CA ALA A 49 15.86 8.76 3.67
C ALA A 49 16.49 8.62 2.26
N PRO A 50 17.82 8.58 2.12
CA PRO A 50 18.48 8.50 0.81
C PRO A 50 17.92 7.38 -0.09
N GLY A 51 17.23 7.77 -1.17
CA GLY A 51 16.59 6.85 -2.12
C GLY A 51 15.27 6.22 -1.66
N PHE A 52 14.69 6.65 -0.54
CA PHE A 52 13.39 6.21 -0.02
C PHE A 52 12.41 7.39 0.03
N HIS A 53 11.36 7.32 -0.78
CA HIS A 53 10.38 8.37 -0.96
C HIS A 53 9.02 7.95 -0.40
N PHE A 54 8.59 8.62 0.67
CA PHE A 54 7.25 8.44 1.21
C PHE A 54 6.25 9.18 0.32
N LEU A 55 5.26 8.47 -0.22
CA LEU A 55 4.23 9.08 -1.07
C LEU A 55 3.21 9.92 -0.28
N GLY A 56 3.08 9.69 1.03
CA GLY A 56 2.11 10.36 1.88
C GLY A 56 0.91 9.50 2.24
N ARG A 57 -0.12 10.12 2.83
CA ARG A 57 -1.35 9.44 3.27
C ARG A 57 -2.21 8.95 2.11
N SER A 58 -2.39 9.78 1.10
CA SER A 58 -3.25 9.50 -0.06
C SER A 58 -3.03 10.52 -1.17
N GLY A 59 -3.21 10.09 -2.42
CA GLY A 59 -3.22 10.98 -3.57
C GLY A 59 -2.95 10.27 -4.89
N VAL A 60 -2.56 11.07 -5.86
CA VAL A 60 -2.10 10.64 -7.18
C VAL A 60 -0.78 11.34 -7.49
N THR A 61 0.23 10.58 -7.90
CA THR A 61 1.55 11.09 -8.29
C THR A 61 2.02 10.42 -9.59
N GLU A 62 3.12 10.91 -10.14
CA GLU A 62 3.85 10.22 -11.21
C GLU A 62 5.09 9.53 -10.62
N VAL A 63 5.31 8.26 -10.97
CA VAL A 63 6.51 7.50 -10.63
C VAL A 63 6.97 6.76 -11.87
N ALA A 64 8.21 7.02 -12.30
CA ALA A 64 8.78 6.39 -13.51
C ALA A 64 7.86 6.49 -14.75
N GLY A 65 7.17 7.62 -14.94
CA GLY A 65 6.24 7.86 -16.04
C GLY A 65 4.85 7.22 -15.89
N LEU A 66 4.59 6.49 -14.80
CA LEU A 66 3.28 5.92 -14.48
C LEU A 66 2.48 6.84 -13.56
N ARG A 67 1.18 7.01 -13.85
CA ARG A 67 0.26 7.68 -12.93
C ARG A 67 -0.17 6.71 -11.83
N VAL A 68 0.38 6.90 -10.64
CA VAL A 68 0.16 6.07 -9.47
C VAL A 68 -0.84 6.75 -8.53
N ALA A 69 -2.02 6.15 -8.36
CA ALA A 69 -2.92 6.45 -7.26
C ALA A 69 -2.53 5.61 -6.04
N PHE A 70 -2.64 6.18 -4.84
CA PHE A 70 -2.23 5.47 -3.64
C PHE A 70 -3.05 5.83 -2.40
N LEU A 71 -3.22 4.86 -1.51
CA LEU A 71 -3.87 5.01 -0.20
C LEU A 71 -3.09 4.24 0.87
N SER A 72 -2.50 4.98 1.80
CA SER A 72 -1.78 4.40 2.94
C SER A 72 -2.73 4.03 4.08
N GLY A 73 -2.37 3.03 4.86
CA GLY A 73 -3.11 2.54 6.03
C GLY A 73 -4.10 1.42 5.72
N ILE A 74 -4.80 0.97 6.77
CA ILE A 74 -5.86 -0.05 6.70
C ILE A 74 -7.23 0.53 7.08
N TYR A 75 -8.29 -0.22 6.84
CA TYR A 75 -9.63 0.22 7.24
C TYR A 75 -9.94 -0.14 8.70
N SER A 76 -10.65 0.76 9.39
CA SER A 76 -11.36 0.42 10.61
C SER A 76 -12.67 1.20 10.71
N ARG A 77 -13.78 0.48 10.90
CA ARG A 77 -15.10 1.10 11.08
C ARG A 77 -15.16 2.13 12.21
N TYR A 78 -14.27 2.06 13.19
CA TYR A 78 -14.25 2.95 14.37
C TYR A 78 -13.40 4.21 14.17
N PHE A 79 -12.43 4.16 13.27
CA PHE A 79 -11.40 5.21 13.14
C PHE A 79 -11.30 5.79 11.73
N SER A 80 -12.12 5.30 10.79
CA SER A 80 -12.10 5.79 9.39
C SER A 80 -13.07 6.95 9.15
N GLU A 81 -13.92 7.27 10.13
CA GLU A 81 -14.78 8.46 10.15
C GLU A 81 -14.74 9.14 11.53
N PRO A 82 -13.55 9.51 12.05
CA PRO A 82 -13.46 10.15 13.35
C PRO A 82 -13.81 11.63 13.24
N ASP A 83 -14.44 12.20 14.28
CA ASP A 83 -14.73 13.64 14.36
C ASP A 83 -13.45 14.48 14.53
N GLU A 84 -12.43 13.93 15.21
CA GLU A 84 -11.14 14.58 15.46
C GLU A 84 -9.97 13.59 15.33
N PRO A 85 -8.76 14.06 14.97
CA PRO A 85 -7.57 13.20 14.95
C PRO A 85 -7.25 12.63 16.36
N PRO A 86 -6.69 11.42 16.45
CA PRO A 86 -6.36 10.83 17.73
C PRO A 86 -5.25 11.62 18.44
N ALA A 87 -5.27 11.61 19.77
CA ALA A 87 -4.16 12.14 20.55
C ALA A 87 -2.91 11.27 20.34
N VAL A 88 -1.73 11.90 20.28
CA VAL A 88 -0.44 11.18 20.17
C VAL A 88 -0.09 10.58 21.54
N THR A 89 -0.70 9.46 21.88
CA THR A 89 -0.37 8.68 23.09
C THR A 89 0.01 7.24 22.71
N PRO A 90 0.85 6.55 23.51
CA PRO A 90 1.26 5.17 23.22
C PRO A 90 0.09 4.20 22.97
N GLU A 91 -1.05 4.41 23.62
CA GLU A 91 -2.26 3.59 23.54
C GLU A 91 -2.99 3.78 22.20
N ARG A 92 -2.91 4.99 21.65
CA ARG A 92 -3.63 5.42 20.44
C ARG A 92 -2.76 5.42 19.19
N LEU A 93 -1.46 5.13 19.29
CA LEU A 93 -0.54 5.07 18.13
C LEU A 93 -1.02 4.15 16.99
N LYS A 94 -1.76 3.08 17.32
CA LYS A 94 -2.35 2.18 16.30
C LYS A 94 -3.40 2.88 15.43
N GLU A 95 -4.05 3.92 15.96
CA GLU A 95 -5.16 4.63 15.30
C GLU A 95 -4.66 5.40 14.07
N TYR A 96 -3.41 5.85 14.10
CA TYR A 96 -2.76 6.45 12.93
C TYR A 96 -2.54 5.45 11.79
N GLY A 97 -2.62 4.15 12.04
CA GLY A 97 -2.57 3.12 11.00
C GLY A 97 -3.82 3.06 10.11
N TYR A 98 -4.88 3.78 10.45
CA TYR A 98 -6.13 3.76 9.70
C TYR A 98 -6.21 4.92 8.70
N PHE A 99 -6.74 4.64 7.51
CA PHE A 99 -7.14 5.71 6.60
C PHE A 99 -8.55 6.22 6.94
N THR A 100 -8.84 7.46 6.56
CA THR A 100 -10.13 8.11 6.82
C THR A 100 -10.87 8.39 5.51
N LYS A 101 -12.15 8.75 5.59
CA LYS A 101 -12.93 9.18 4.43
C LYS A 101 -12.26 10.32 3.64
N PRO A 102 -11.72 11.39 4.27
CA PRO A 102 -10.97 12.43 3.55
C PRO A 102 -9.78 11.90 2.72
N HIS A 103 -9.09 10.85 3.18
CA HIS A 103 -8.02 10.23 2.39
C HIS A 103 -8.55 9.59 1.10
N VAL A 104 -9.68 8.87 1.19
CA VAL A 104 -10.33 8.27 0.02
C VAL A 104 -10.83 9.36 -0.94
N ASP A 105 -11.50 10.38 -0.41
CA ASP A 105 -12.01 11.50 -1.20
C ASP A 105 -10.89 12.25 -1.94
N ARG A 106 -9.71 12.39 -1.31
CA ARG A 106 -8.53 13.01 -1.93
C ARG A 106 -8.04 12.23 -3.14
N VAL A 107 -7.97 10.89 -3.06
CA VAL A 107 -7.59 10.05 -4.21
C VAL A 107 -8.56 10.28 -5.37
N LEU A 108 -9.87 10.19 -5.10
CA LEU A 108 -10.93 10.38 -6.10
C LEU A 108 -10.87 11.77 -6.73
N ALA A 109 -10.70 12.82 -5.92
CA ALA A 109 -10.62 14.19 -6.41
C ALA A 109 -9.40 14.40 -7.32
N GLN A 110 -8.23 13.89 -6.94
CA GLN A 110 -7.00 14.06 -7.71
C GLN A 110 -6.94 13.23 -8.99
N ALA A 111 -7.64 12.09 -9.01
CA ALA A 111 -7.74 11.21 -10.17
C ALA A 111 -8.85 11.62 -11.16
N ARG A 112 -9.75 12.53 -10.78
CA ARG A 112 -10.88 12.94 -11.62
C ARG A 112 -10.40 13.39 -13.01
N GLY A 113 -10.94 12.74 -14.06
CA GLY A 113 -10.63 13.04 -15.45
C GLY A 113 -9.26 12.55 -15.93
N LYS A 114 -8.57 11.71 -15.15
CA LYS A 114 -7.26 11.16 -15.47
C LYS A 114 -7.30 9.64 -15.51
N THR A 115 -6.58 9.04 -16.45
CA THR A 115 -6.31 7.59 -16.45
C THR A 115 -5.31 7.27 -15.36
N VAL A 116 -5.62 6.35 -14.46
CA VAL A 116 -4.68 5.83 -13.45
C VAL A 116 -4.07 4.54 -14.00
N ASP A 117 -2.75 4.43 -13.99
CA ASP A 117 -2.06 3.22 -14.47
C ASP A 117 -2.01 2.17 -13.35
N LEU A 118 -1.65 2.61 -12.15
CA LEU A 118 -1.44 1.77 -10.98
C LEU A 118 -2.15 2.33 -9.76
N LEU A 119 -2.87 1.47 -9.04
CA LEU A 119 -3.36 1.75 -7.69
C LEU A 119 -2.54 0.95 -6.67
N ILE A 120 -2.04 1.60 -5.62
CA ILE A 120 -1.33 0.94 -4.52
C ILE A 120 -2.08 1.18 -3.21
N THR A 121 -2.48 0.11 -2.53
CA THR A 121 -3.09 0.16 -1.20
C THR A 121 -2.40 -0.82 -0.27
N HIS A 122 -2.42 -0.58 1.04
CA HIS A 122 -1.89 -1.59 1.97
C HIS A 122 -2.89 -2.72 2.18
N ASP A 123 -4.16 -2.38 2.45
CA ASP A 123 -5.25 -3.35 2.62
C ASP A 123 -5.87 -3.78 1.28
N TRP A 124 -6.59 -4.91 1.26
CA TRP A 124 -7.17 -5.48 0.03
C TRP A 124 -8.48 -4.78 -0.36
N PRO A 125 -8.85 -4.75 -1.65
CA PRO A 125 -10.23 -4.48 -2.05
C PRO A 125 -11.13 -5.62 -1.58
N ALA A 126 -12.35 -5.29 -1.14
CA ALA A 126 -13.37 -6.29 -0.85
C ALA A 126 -13.86 -7.02 -2.12
N GLY A 127 -14.51 -8.17 -1.90
CA GLY A 127 -15.20 -8.91 -2.95
C GLY A 127 -14.31 -9.82 -3.80
N LEU A 128 -13.03 -9.99 -3.44
CA LEU A 128 -12.17 -11.03 -4.01
C LEU A 128 -12.68 -12.42 -3.58
N SER A 129 -12.44 -13.47 -4.38
CA SER A 129 -12.88 -14.84 -4.05
C SER A 129 -12.09 -15.49 -2.92
N TYR A 130 -10.91 -14.96 -2.57
CA TYR A 130 -10.11 -15.43 -1.44
C TYR A 130 -10.89 -15.44 -0.13
N ARG A 131 -10.66 -16.47 0.70
CA ARG A 131 -11.25 -16.59 2.04
C ARG A 131 -10.16 -16.87 3.06
N HIS A 132 -10.02 -16.00 4.05
CA HIS A 132 -9.08 -16.21 5.15
C HIS A 132 -9.54 -17.40 6.00
N HIS A 133 -8.62 -18.34 6.24
CA HIS A 133 -8.90 -19.66 6.80
C HIS A 133 -10.07 -20.40 6.11
N GLY A 134 -10.29 -20.14 4.81
CA GLY A 134 -11.34 -20.76 4.02
C GLY A 134 -12.77 -20.31 4.35
N LYS A 135 -12.96 -19.31 5.22
CA LYS A 135 -14.29 -18.91 5.70
C LYS A 135 -14.57 -17.41 5.63
N LEU A 136 -13.60 -16.57 5.96
CA LEU A 136 -13.83 -15.15 6.16
C LEU A 136 -13.51 -14.36 4.89
N ALA A 137 -14.46 -13.55 4.42
CA ALA A 137 -14.19 -12.55 3.39
C ALA A 137 -13.21 -11.49 3.92
N VAL A 138 -12.31 -11.03 3.06
CA VAL A 138 -11.26 -10.06 3.40
C VAL A 138 -11.38 -8.82 2.52
N GLY A 139 -10.68 -7.77 2.91
CA GLY A 139 -10.61 -6.51 2.19
C GLY A 139 -11.68 -5.50 2.61
N CYS A 140 -11.63 -4.34 1.96
CA CYS A 140 -12.39 -3.15 2.30
C CYS A 140 -13.23 -2.65 1.12
N ASP A 141 -14.51 -2.35 1.37
CA ASP A 141 -15.44 -1.81 0.36
C ASP A 141 -15.01 -0.44 -0.17
N ARG A 142 -14.34 0.38 0.66
CA ARG A 142 -13.83 1.69 0.21
C ARG A 142 -12.68 1.53 -0.78
N ILE A 143 -11.84 0.53 -0.58
CA ILE A 143 -10.76 0.19 -1.50
C ILE A 143 -11.34 -0.42 -2.78
N ARG A 144 -12.34 -1.31 -2.66
CA ARG A 144 -13.09 -1.83 -3.81
C ARG A 144 -13.68 -0.70 -4.66
N MET A 145 -14.29 0.29 -4.04
CA MET A 145 -14.84 1.47 -4.71
C MET A 145 -13.75 2.27 -5.44
N LEU A 146 -12.56 2.43 -4.86
CA LEU A 146 -11.43 3.05 -5.56
C LEU A 146 -11.04 2.23 -6.80
N THR A 147 -10.89 0.91 -6.67
CA THR A 147 -10.55 0.03 -7.80
C THR A 147 -11.58 0.17 -8.94
N GLU A 148 -12.87 0.08 -8.64
CA GLU A 148 -13.94 0.15 -9.64
C GLU A 148 -14.13 1.55 -10.25
N THR A 149 -13.87 2.61 -9.48
CA THR A 149 -14.00 3.99 -9.97
C THR A 149 -12.83 4.39 -10.84
N LEU A 150 -11.61 4.10 -10.38
CA LEU A 150 -10.38 4.49 -11.06
C LEU A 150 -10.06 3.58 -12.24
N ARG A 151 -10.50 2.31 -12.19
CA ARG A 151 -10.22 1.26 -13.18
C ARG A 151 -8.75 1.26 -13.60
N PRO A 152 -7.79 1.19 -12.65
CA PRO A 152 -6.39 1.16 -13.00
C PRO A 152 -6.07 -0.10 -13.79
N GLN A 153 -4.96 -0.13 -14.51
CA GLN A 153 -4.53 -1.35 -15.19
C GLN A 153 -4.20 -2.44 -14.16
N VAL A 154 -3.46 -2.05 -13.13
CA VAL A 154 -3.07 -2.93 -12.03
C VAL A 154 -3.42 -2.29 -10.68
N HIS A 155 -3.84 -3.11 -9.72
CA HIS A 155 -3.99 -2.73 -8.31
C HIS A 155 -3.13 -3.65 -7.44
N ILE A 156 -2.06 -3.11 -6.84
CA ILE A 156 -1.19 -3.84 -5.91
C ILE A 156 -1.64 -3.62 -4.47
N CYS A 157 -1.75 -4.70 -3.69
CA CYS A 157 -2.04 -4.62 -2.26
C CYS A 157 -1.31 -5.67 -1.40
N GLY A 158 -1.28 -5.45 -0.08
CA GLY A 158 -0.51 -6.25 0.89
C GLY A 158 -1.33 -6.68 2.11
N HIS A 159 -0.82 -6.50 3.32
CA HIS A 159 -1.51 -6.75 4.61
C HIS A 159 -1.86 -8.20 4.99
N MET A 160 -2.45 -9.00 4.10
CA MET A 160 -2.99 -10.33 4.43
C MET A 160 -1.92 -11.43 4.53
N HIS A 161 -0.68 -11.15 4.10
CA HIS A 161 0.46 -12.08 4.11
C HIS A 161 0.22 -13.38 3.33
N VAL A 162 -0.59 -13.30 2.27
CA VAL A 162 -0.87 -14.39 1.35
C VAL A 162 -0.84 -13.88 -0.08
N PRO A 163 -0.18 -14.59 -1.00
CA PRO A 163 -0.22 -14.25 -2.42
C PRO A 163 -1.62 -14.53 -2.98
N PHE A 164 -2.18 -13.59 -3.75
CA PHE A 164 -3.46 -13.82 -4.44
C PHE A 164 -3.60 -12.93 -5.66
N ARG A 165 -4.15 -13.45 -6.76
CA ARG A 165 -4.39 -12.71 -8.00
C ARG A 165 -5.81 -12.96 -8.48
N GLU A 166 -6.53 -11.88 -8.78
CA GLU A 166 -7.88 -11.94 -9.33
C GLU A 166 -8.20 -10.61 -10.04
N ARG A 167 -9.20 -10.60 -10.91
CA ARG A 167 -9.61 -9.40 -11.64
C ARG A 167 -10.86 -8.77 -11.04
N ILE A 168 -10.85 -7.44 -10.95
CA ILE A 168 -12.05 -6.64 -10.68
C ILE A 168 -12.33 -5.81 -11.93
N GLY A 169 -13.35 -6.20 -12.71
CA GLY A 169 -13.64 -5.58 -14.00
C GLY A 169 -12.47 -5.74 -14.98
N SER A 170 -11.86 -4.62 -15.39
CA SER A 170 -10.66 -4.59 -16.24
C SER A 170 -9.34 -4.53 -15.47
N THR A 171 -9.37 -4.41 -14.14
CA THR A 171 -8.19 -4.23 -13.30
C THR A 171 -7.68 -5.57 -12.79
N ASP A 172 -6.41 -5.87 -13.04
CA ASP A 172 -5.73 -7.00 -12.40
C ASP A 172 -5.32 -6.62 -10.97
N VAL A 173 -5.83 -7.35 -9.98
CA VAL A 173 -5.50 -7.15 -8.56
C VAL A 173 -4.42 -8.13 -8.16
N VAL A 174 -3.29 -7.60 -7.71
CA VAL A 174 -2.09 -8.36 -7.31
C VAL A 174 -1.87 -8.19 -5.81
N CYS A 175 -2.19 -9.23 -5.07
CA CYS A 175 -2.03 -9.26 -3.62
C CYS A 175 -0.71 -9.95 -3.27
N LEU A 176 0.18 -9.22 -2.59
CA LEU A 176 1.50 -9.68 -2.21
C LEU A 176 1.54 -10.17 -0.76
N SER A 177 2.37 -11.18 -0.52
CA SER A 177 2.75 -11.65 0.81
C SER A 177 3.80 -10.73 1.45
N GLN A 178 4.13 -11.01 2.70
CA GLN A 178 5.17 -10.28 3.44
C GLN A 178 6.56 -10.82 3.12
N VAL A 179 7.53 -9.91 2.95
CA VAL A 179 8.95 -10.26 2.83
C VAL A 179 9.44 -10.83 4.16
N ARG A 180 9.64 -12.15 4.23
CA ARG A 180 10.19 -12.85 5.39
C ARG A 180 10.96 -14.10 4.96
N HIS A 181 11.93 -14.49 5.79
CA HIS A 181 12.63 -15.75 5.62
C HIS A 181 11.65 -16.93 5.54
N GLY A 182 11.78 -17.77 4.52
CA GLY A 182 10.93 -18.94 4.30
C GLY A 182 9.65 -18.68 3.50
N VAL A 183 9.42 -17.46 3.03
CA VAL A 183 8.37 -17.14 2.03
C VAL A 183 9.02 -17.10 0.65
N ASP A 184 8.38 -17.68 -0.36
CA ASP A 184 8.86 -17.64 -1.74
C ASP A 184 8.92 -16.18 -2.23
N PRO A 185 10.06 -15.71 -2.76
CA PRO A 185 10.17 -14.37 -3.34
C PRO A 185 9.07 -14.05 -4.37
N ALA A 186 8.63 -15.02 -5.18
CA ALA A 186 7.56 -14.85 -6.17
C ALA A 186 6.19 -14.51 -5.54
N ASP A 187 6.02 -14.79 -4.25
CA ASP A 187 4.82 -14.43 -3.50
C ASP A 187 4.89 -13.04 -2.86
N THR A 188 6.09 -12.45 -2.78
CA THR A 188 6.35 -11.18 -2.07
C THR A 188 6.68 -10.02 -2.99
N VAL A 189 7.07 -10.31 -4.24
CA VAL A 189 7.45 -9.34 -5.26
C VAL A 189 6.66 -9.61 -6.53
N ALA A 190 6.08 -8.56 -7.10
CA ALA A 190 5.57 -8.56 -8.47
C ALA A 190 6.47 -7.68 -9.34
N VAL A 191 6.75 -8.14 -10.54
CA VAL A 191 7.47 -7.37 -11.57
C VAL A 191 6.43 -6.94 -12.59
N LEU A 192 6.32 -5.64 -12.84
CA LEU A 192 5.40 -5.11 -13.84
C LEU A 192 6.19 -4.62 -15.05
N GLU A 193 5.78 -5.04 -16.24
CA GLU A 193 6.30 -4.59 -17.52
C GLU A 193 5.30 -3.66 -18.18
N LEU A 194 5.76 -2.45 -18.55
CA LEU A 194 5.01 -1.53 -19.39
C LEU A 194 5.38 -1.78 -20.85
N THR A 195 4.40 -2.23 -21.64
CA THR A 195 4.59 -2.49 -23.06
C THR A 195 4.62 -1.19 -23.88
N PRO A 196 5.16 -1.21 -25.12
CA PRO A 196 5.20 -0.02 -25.99
C PRO A 196 3.82 0.59 -26.31
N ASP A 197 2.75 -0.22 -26.27
CA ASP A 197 1.35 0.21 -26.42
C ASP A 197 0.73 0.76 -25.13
N GLY A 198 1.52 0.92 -24.06
CA GLY A 198 1.09 1.53 -22.80
C GLY A 198 0.33 0.59 -21.87
N VAL A 199 0.44 -0.72 -22.07
CA VAL A 199 -0.23 -1.73 -21.25
C VAL A 199 0.71 -2.21 -20.15
N LEU A 200 0.26 -2.13 -18.89
CA LEU A 200 1.01 -2.61 -17.73
C LEU A 200 0.60 -4.05 -17.40
N ARG A 201 1.55 -4.99 -17.35
CA ARG A 201 1.29 -6.41 -17.05
C ARG A 201 2.25 -6.94 -16.00
N GLU A 202 1.75 -7.83 -15.13
CA GLU A 202 2.64 -8.62 -14.27
C GLU A 202 3.44 -9.58 -15.15
N ALA A 203 4.76 -9.39 -15.17
CA ALA A 203 5.67 -10.34 -15.78
C ALA A 203 5.68 -11.60 -14.92
N SER A 204 5.50 -12.76 -15.55
CA SER A 204 5.72 -14.04 -14.88
C SER A 204 7.14 -14.03 -14.32
N PRO A 205 7.36 -14.29 -13.01
CA PRO A 205 8.71 -14.47 -12.53
C PRO A 205 9.32 -15.59 -13.36
N ALA A 206 10.50 -15.33 -13.94
CA ALA A 206 11.30 -16.38 -14.55
C ALA A 206 11.48 -17.44 -13.46
N ARG A 207 10.80 -18.58 -13.60
CA ARG A 207 11.04 -19.73 -12.73
C ARG A 207 12.48 -20.16 -13.02
N ALA A 208 13.38 -19.81 -12.12
CA ALA A 208 14.76 -20.28 -12.16
C ALA A 208 14.79 -21.80 -11.98
#